data_AF-A0A0C2UV72-F1
#
_entry.id   AF-A0A0C2UV72-F1
#
_cell.length_a   1.000
_cell.length_b   1.000
_cell.length_c   1.000
_cell.angle_alpha   90.00
_cell.angle_beta   90.00
_cell.angle_gamma   90.00
#
_symmetry.space_group_name_H-M   'P 1'
#
loop_
_entity.id
_entity.type
_entity.pdbx_description
1 polymer ?
#
loop_
_entity_poly.entity_id
_entity_poly.type
_entity_poly.pdbx_seq_one_letter_code
_entity_poly.pdbx_strand_id
1 'polypeptide(L)'
;MSQEKLGEAIGLTFQQVQKYERGANRIGASRLFDLSRVLDVPVSFFFDDMGEDAQSSSPAAVIKGEAVTTAASPGDERDPMAKRETLELVRAYYSITDESVRRKAYELAKTLGGSDKT
;
A
#
# COMPACT_ATOMS: atom_id res chain seq x y z
N MET A 1 7.42 -21.75 20.06
CA MET A 1 7.43 -20.68 21.08
C MET A 1 6.04 -20.05 21.13
N SER A 2 5.47 -19.73 22.30
CA SER A 2 4.18 -19.01 22.38
C SER A 2 4.40 -17.50 22.34
N GLN A 3 3.37 -16.73 21.97
CA GLN A 3 3.43 -15.25 21.92
C GLN A 3 3.71 -14.62 23.28
N GLU A 4 3.21 -15.20 24.38
CA GLU A 4 3.50 -14.77 25.74
C GLU A 4 5.00 -14.93 26.05
N LYS A 5 5.56 -16.11 25.75
CA LYS A 5 7.00 -16.38 25.92
C LYS A 5 7.86 -15.50 25.04
N LEU A 6 7.42 -15.20 23.81
CA LEU A 6 8.10 -14.26 22.93
C LEU A 6 8.11 -12.85 23.53
N GLY A 7 6.96 -12.39 24.02
CA GLY A 7 6.82 -11.09 24.67
C GLY A 7 7.74 -10.97 25.89
N GLU A 8 7.74 -11.95 26.78
CA GLU A 8 8.63 -12.01 27.93
C GLU A 8 10.11 -11.93 27.53
N ALA A 9 10.52 -12.66 26.50
CA ALA A 9 11.90 -12.70 26.03
C ALA A 9 12.42 -11.34 25.49
N ILE A 10 11.52 -10.46 25.01
CA ILE A 10 11.87 -9.14 24.47
C ILE A 10 11.33 -7.97 25.32
N GLY A 11 10.77 -8.26 26.50
CA GLY A 11 10.22 -7.26 27.42
C GLY A 11 8.98 -6.53 26.87
N LEU A 12 8.11 -7.25 26.15
CA LEU A 12 6.85 -6.76 25.61
C LEU A 12 5.67 -7.54 26.17
N THR A 13 4.51 -6.87 26.24
CA THR A 13 3.26 -7.55 26.63
C THR A 13 2.76 -8.44 25.50
N PHE A 14 2.03 -9.50 25.85
CA PHE A 14 1.33 -10.36 24.89
C PHE A 14 0.48 -9.56 23.88
N GLN A 15 -0.27 -8.57 24.37
CA GLN A 15 -1.08 -7.70 23.52
C GLN A 15 -0.23 -6.90 22.52
N GLN A 16 0.97 -6.48 22.90
CA GLN A 16 1.87 -5.76 21.99
C GLN A 16 2.42 -6.67 20.90
N VAL A 17 2.79 -7.91 21.24
CA VAL A 17 3.19 -8.93 20.25
C VAL A 17 2.06 -9.15 19.24
N GLN A 18 0.82 -9.29 19.72
CA GLN A 18 -0.33 -9.42 18.83
C GLN A 18 -0.55 -8.20 17.92
N LYS A 19 -0.28 -6.97 18.39
CA LYS A 19 -0.37 -5.76 17.56
C LYS A 19 0.69 -5.75 16.46
N TYR A 20 1.87 -6.32 16.70
CA TYR A 20 2.91 -6.47 15.69
C TYR A 20 2.54 -7.51 14.64
N GLU A 21 2.06 -8.68 15.05
CA GLU A 21 1.65 -9.72 14.12
C GLU A 21 0.50 -9.29 13.20
N ARG A 22 -0.45 -8.50 13.72
CA ARG A 22 -1.57 -7.97 12.92
C ARG A 22 -1.21 -6.72 12.11
N GLY A 23 0.04 -6.24 12.20
CA GLY A 23 0.50 -5.02 11.52
C GLY A 23 -0.17 -3.73 12.02
N ALA A 24 -0.89 -3.77 13.14
CA ALA A 24 -1.56 -2.61 13.72
C ALA A 24 -0.54 -1.59 14.27
N ASN A 25 0.63 -2.08 14.73
CA ASN A 25 1.75 -1.27 15.16
C ASN A 25 2.97 -1.53 14.29
N ARG A 26 3.68 -0.47 13.90
CA ARG A 26 5.00 -0.58 13.26
C ARG A 26 6.04 -1.08 14.27
N ILE A 27 6.99 -1.87 13.78
CA ILE A 27 8.12 -2.38 14.56
C ILE A 27 9.35 -1.52 14.25
N GLY A 28 10.01 -0.99 15.29
CA GLY A 28 11.28 -0.28 15.13
C GLY A 28 12.44 -1.25 14.88
N ALA A 29 13.50 -0.79 14.21
CA ALA A 29 14.66 -1.62 13.84
C ALA A 29 15.29 -2.36 15.04
N SER A 30 15.43 -1.70 16.20
CA SER A 30 15.94 -2.34 17.42
C SER A 30 15.10 -3.53 17.86
N ARG A 31 13.77 -3.44 17.75
CA ARG A 31 12.86 -4.54 18.11
C ARG A 31 12.88 -5.66 17.10
N LEU A 32 13.00 -5.34 15.82
CA LEU A 32 13.18 -6.34 14.78
C LEU A 32 14.49 -7.13 15.00
N PHE A 33 15.55 -6.45 15.43
CA PHE A 33 16.80 -7.10 15.80
C PHE A 33 16.65 -8.00 17.03
N ASP A 34 16.00 -7.54 18.11
CA ASP A 34 15.71 -8.38 19.29
C ASP A 34 14.93 -9.65 18.90
N LEU A 35 13.91 -9.49 18.06
CA LEU A 35 13.10 -10.60 17.54
C LEU A 35 13.94 -11.60 16.76
N SER A 36 14.88 -11.15 15.91
CA SER A 36 15.78 -12.03 15.16
C SER A 36 16.62 -12.92 16.08
N ARG A 37 17.10 -12.35 17.21
CA ARG A 37 17.91 -13.07 18.20
C ARG A 37 17.09 -14.11 18.96
N VAL A 38 15.86 -13.78 19.34
CA VAL A 38 14.99 -14.70 20.09
C VAL A 38 14.46 -15.83 19.23
N LEU A 39 14.15 -15.55 17.96
CA LEU A 39 13.67 -16.55 17.00
C LEU A 39 14.81 -17.35 16.34
N ASP A 40 16.06 -17.01 16.62
CA ASP A 40 17.27 -17.63 16.06
C ASP A 40 17.28 -17.64 14.53
N VAL A 41 16.95 -16.49 13.94
CA VAL A 41 16.96 -16.26 12.49
C VAL A 41 17.80 -15.03 12.14
N PRO A 42 18.42 -14.96 10.96
CA PRO A 42 19.01 -13.72 10.47
C PRO A 42 17.97 -12.60 10.40
N VAL A 43 18.34 -11.35 10.66
CA VAL A 43 17.40 -10.21 10.56
C VAL A 43 16.81 -10.06 9.15
N SER A 44 17.52 -10.53 8.11
CA SER A 44 17.03 -10.55 6.73
C SER A 44 15.76 -11.39 6.55
N PHE A 45 15.55 -12.41 7.40
CA PHE A 45 14.39 -13.28 7.36
C PHE A 45 13.05 -12.51 7.34
N PHE A 46 12.96 -11.39 8.06
CA PHE A 46 11.74 -10.56 8.09
C PHE A 46 11.47 -9.79 6.79
N PHE A 47 12.41 -9.84 5.84
CA PHE A 47 12.37 -9.13 4.57
C PHE A 47 12.40 -10.07 3.36
N ASP A 48 12.68 -11.37 3.55
CA ASP A 48 12.90 -12.33 2.45
C ASP A 48 11.66 -12.47 1.53
N ASP A 49 10.45 -12.40 2.09
CA ASP A 49 9.18 -12.48 1.35
C ASP A 49 8.53 -11.10 1.10
N MET A 50 9.29 -10.00 1.27
CA MET A 50 8.77 -8.67 0.90
C MET A 50 8.69 -8.55 -0.62
N GLY A 51 7.48 -8.70 -1.15
CA GLY A 51 7.18 -8.49 -2.56
C GLY A 51 7.56 -7.08 -3.04
N GLU A 52 7.66 -6.91 -4.36
CA GLU A 52 8.03 -5.64 -5.00
C GLU A 52 7.12 -4.47 -4.56
N ASP A 53 5.86 -4.76 -4.21
CA ASP A 53 4.89 -3.79 -3.66
C ASP A 53 5.30 -3.19 -2.31
N ALA A 54 6.00 -3.97 -1.48
CA ALA A 54 6.49 -3.51 -0.18
C ALA A 54 7.74 -2.62 -0.32
N GLN A 55 8.53 -2.83 -1.39
CA GLN A 55 9.67 -1.98 -1.73
C GLN A 55 9.23 -0.64 -2.32
N SER A 56 8.20 -0.64 -3.17
CA SER A 56 7.62 0.57 -3.79
C SER A 56 6.90 1.47 -2.77
N SER A 57 6.41 0.90 -1.67
CA SER A 57 5.82 1.62 -0.53
C SER A 57 6.84 2.09 0.51
N SER A 58 8.13 1.81 0.33
CA SER A 58 9.15 2.22 1.28
C SER A 58 9.33 3.74 1.26
N PRO A 59 9.50 4.41 2.42
CA PRO A 59 9.72 5.86 2.46
C PRO A 59 10.87 6.32 1.56
N ALA A 60 11.91 5.49 1.40
CA ALA A 60 13.03 5.73 0.50
C ALA A 60 12.61 5.73 -0.98
N ALA A 61 11.74 4.81 -1.42
CA ALA A 61 11.22 4.78 -2.78
C ALA A 61 10.32 5.99 -3.09
N VAL A 62 9.53 6.45 -2.10
CA VAL A 62 8.72 7.67 -2.23
C VAL A 62 9.60 8.92 -2.40
N ILE A 63 10.69 9.02 -1.63
CA ILE A 63 11.62 10.16 -1.68
C ILE A 63 12.45 10.16 -2.97
N LYS A 64 12.81 8.98 -3.48
CA LYS A 64 13.63 8.85 -4.70
C LYS A 64 12.83 9.04 -6.00
N GLY A 65 11.50 9.27 -5.89
CA GLY A 65 10.61 9.35 -7.04
C GLY A 65 10.44 8.02 -7.79
N GLU A 66 10.89 6.92 -7.17
CA GLU A 66 10.86 5.55 -7.71
C GLU A 66 9.65 4.76 -7.24
N ALA A 67 8.77 5.36 -6.43
CA ALA A 67 7.44 4.82 -6.12
C ALA A 67 6.55 4.87 -7.37
N VAL A 68 6.89 4.05 -8.37
CA VAL A 68 6.02 3.66 -9.46
C VAL A 68 5.00 2.68 -8.89
N THR A 69 3.73 3.05 -8.95
CA THR A 69 2.63 2.12 -8.71
C THR A 69 2.55 1.14 -9.88
N THR A 70 3.12 -0.05 -9.72
CA THR A 70 2.91 -1.21 -10.60
C THR A 70 2.94 -2.45 -9.71
N ALA A 71 1.82 -2.94 -9.17
CA ALA A 71 0.95 -3.90 -9.85
C ALA A 71 1.06 -3.89 -11.39
N ALA A 72 1.90 -4.78 -11.93
CA ALA A 72 1.67 -5.44 -13.20
C ALA A 72 2.65 -6.62 -13.37
N SER A 73 2.13 -7.85 -13.26
CA SER A 73 2.77 -8.99 -13.90
C SER A 73 2.76 -8.79 -15.43
N PRO A 74 3.79 -9.25 -16.17
CA PRO A 74 3.81 -9.16 -17.63
C PRO A 74 2.88 -10.23 -18.20
N GLY A 75 1.60 -9.91 -18.35
CA GLY A 75 0.60 -10.82 -18.91
C GLY A 75 -0.82 -10.25 -19.00
N ASP A 76 -1.19 -9.29 -18.14
CA ASP A 76 -2.56 -8.76 -18.16
C ASP A 76 -2.65 -7.56 -19.10
N GLU A 77 -3.42 -7.73 -20.18
CA GLU A 77 -4.01 -6.63 -20.95
C GLU A 77 -4.66 -5.66 -19.95
N ARG A 78 -3.98 -4.54 -19.71
CA ARG A 78 -4.29 -3.62 -18.62
C ARG A 78 -5.73 -3.11 -18.74
N ASP A 79 -6.62 -3.61 -17.89
CA ASP A 79 -7.93 -3.00 -17.66
C ASP A 79 -7.70 -1.51 -17.39
N PRO A 80 -8.16 -0.60 -18.27
CA PRO A 80 -7.96 0.83 -18.09
C PRO A 80 -8.57 1.34 -16.77
N MET A 81 -9.53 0.63 -16.17
CA MET A 81 -10.12 0.96 -14.87
C MET A 81 -9.21 0.63 -13.68
N ALA A 82 -8.19 -0.22 -13.86
CA ALA A 82 -7.19 -0.51 -12.82
C ALA A 82 -6.13 0.60 -12.69
N LYS A 83 -6.11 1.58 -13.60
CA LYS A 83 -5.20 2.72 -13.53
C LYS A 83 -5.58 3.62 -12.35
N ARG A 84 -4.59 3.93 -11.51
CA ARG A 84 -4.74 4.83 -10.36
C ARG A 84 -5.37 6.17 -10.74
N GLU A 85 -4.94 6.75 -11.85
CA GLU A 85 -5.50 7.99 -12.42
C GLU A 85 -7.01 7.88 -12.67
N THR A 86 -7.47 6.77 -13.25
CA THR A 86 -8.88 6.51 -13.52
C THR A 86 -9.71 6.40 -12.24
N LEU A 87 -9.18 5.73 -11.22
CA LEU A 87 -9.84 5.62 -9.91
C LEU A 87 -9.90 6.96 -9.17
N GLU A 88 -8.84 7.77 -9.25
CA GLU A 88 -8.82 9.14 -8.70
C GLU A 88 -9.84 10.03 -9.40
N LEU A 89 -9.95 9.96 -10.73
CA LEU A 89 -10.95 10.68 -11.51
C LEU A 89 -12.38 10.28 -11.12
N VAL A 90 -12.66 8.98 -10.97
CA VAL A 90 -13.97 8.48 -10.54
C VAL A 90 -14.32 8.97 -9.13
N ARG A 91 -13.38 8.89 -8.19
CA ARG A 91 -13.60 9.40 -6.81
C ARG A 91 -13.86 10.90 -6.79
N ALA A 92 -13.09 11.67 -7.56
CA ALA A 92 -13.28 13.11 -7.70
C ALA A 92 -14.66 13.43 -8.28
N TYR A 93 -15.11 12.70 -9.31
CA TYR A 93 -16.43 12.87 -9.92
C TYR A 93 -17.57 12.64 -8.92
N TYR A 94 -17.51 11.60 -8.10
CA TYR A 94 -18.53 11.32 -7.08
C TYR A 94 -18.48 12.27 -5.88
N SER A 95 -17.35 12.95 -5.65
CA SER A 95 -17.25 13.98 -4.59
C SER A 95 -17.96 15.30 -4.94
N ILE A 96 -18.38 15.48 -6.19
CA ILE A 96 -19.12 16.66 -6.63
C ILE A 96 -20.57 16.55 -6.18
N THR A 97 -20.93 17.31 -5.15
CA THR A 97 -22.29 17.34 -4.58
C THR A 97 -23.29 18.09 -5.46
N ASP A 98 -22.84 19.13 -6.18
CA ASP A 98 -23.69 19.92 -7.08
C ASP A 98 -23.88 19.18 -8.42
N GLU A 99 -25.13 18.85 -8.72
CA GLU A 99 -25.51 18.10 -9.92
C GLU A 99 -25.21 18.86 -11.23
N SER A 100 -25.40 20.19 -11.23
CA SER A 100 -25.10 21.05 -12.38
C SER A 100 -23.61 21.08 -12.69
N VAL A 101 -22.77 21.14 -11.64
CA VAL A 101 -21.30 21.10 -11.77
C VAL A 101 -20.84 19.74 -12.26
N ARG A 102 -21.37 18.66 -11.68
CA ARG A 102 -21.04 17.29 -12.08
C ARG A 102 -21.37 17.02 -13.55
N ARG A 103 -22.51 17.54 -14.03
CA ARG A 103 -22.90 17.46 -15.43
C ARG A 103 -21.94 18.20 -16.36
N LYS A 104 -21.47 19.40 -15.98
CA LYS A 104 -20.46 20.13 -16.76
C LYS A 104 -19.13 19.39 -16.83
N ALA A 105 -18.70 18.75 -15.74
CA ALA A 105 -17.49 17.93 -15.72
C ALA A 105 -17.59 16.72 -16.67
N TYR A 106 -18.77 16.07 -16.71
CA TYR A 106 -19.05 15.00 -17.67
C TYR A 106 -18.97 15.47 -19.13
N GLU A 107 -19.64 16.58 -19.47
CA GLU A 107 -19.61 17.13 -20.84
C GLU A 107 -18.19 17.55 -21.27
N LEU A 108 -17.39 18.09 -20.34
CA LEU A 108 -15.99 18.41 -20.61
C LEU A 108 -15.16 17.14 -20.89
N ALA A 109 -15.30 16.10 -20.06
CA ALA A 109 -14.62 14.83 -20.29
C ALA A 109 -15.01 14.20 -21.63
N LYS A 110 -16.30 14.29 -22.00
CA LYS A 110 -16.84 13.79 -23.27
C LYS A 110 -16.29 14.55 -24.49
N THR A 111 -16.23 15.89 -24.41
CA THR A 111 -15.72 16.73 -25.50
C THR A 111 -14.21 16.54 -25.72
N LEU A 112 -13.44 16.45 -24.64
CA LEU A 112 -12.00 16.16 -24.72
C LEU A 112 -11.70 14.75 -25.24
N GLY A 113 -12.56 13.77 -24.95
CA GLY A 113 -12.43 12.40 -25.42
C GLY A 113 -12.75 12.19 -26.90
N GLY A 114 -13.04 13.25 -27.67
CA GLY A 114 -13.34 13.15 -29.10
C GLY A 114 -14.58 12.31 -29.42
N SER A 115 -15.47 12.11 -28.44
CA SER A 115 -16.68 11.30 -28.59
C SER A 115 -17.81 12.04 -29.29
N ASP A 116 -17.57 13.28 -29.72
CA ASP A 116 -18.42 14.01 -30.67
C ASP A 116 -18.05 13.61 -32.10
N LYS A 117 -18.66 12.51 -32.56
CA LYS A 117 -18.89 12.32 -33.99
C LYS A 117 -20.22 12.99 -34.34
N THR A 118 -20.10 14.20 -34.89
CA THR A 118 -21.13 15.01 -35.59
C THR A 118 -22.13 15.76 -34.72
#